data_AF-A0A8X6PFR5-F1
#
_entry.id   AF-A0A8X6PFR5-F1
#
_cell.length_a   1.000
_cell.length_b   1.000
_cell.length_c   1.000
_cell.angle_alpha   90.00
_cell.angle_beta   90.00
_cell.angle_gamma   90.00
#
_symmetry.space_group_name_H-M   'P 1'
#
loop_
_entity.id
_entity.type
_entity.pdbx_description
1 polymer ?
#
loop_
_entity_poly.entity_id
_entity_poly.type
_entity_poly.pdbx_seq_one_letter_code
_entity_poly.pdbx_strand_id
1 'polypeptide(L)'
;MLFLDFLKETGLIKSECIFHKSNSPMKFAAKNSLSDGYSCICRKSTNNKVCGTPKTIRHGSWFTCSKLRLGEIFMLTFETILGSATSEIGQTYSFSSATLSIHQ
;
A
#
# COMPACT_ATOMS: atom_id res chain seq x y z
N MET A 1 17.33 -7.63 -1.96
CA MET A 1 16.54 -6.40 -2.17
C MET A 1 15.21 -6.56 -1.43
N LEU A 2 14.87 -5.66 -0.50
CA LEU A 2 13.58 -5.73 0.19
C LEU A 2 12.48 -5.23 -0.76
N PHE A 3 11.28 -5.81 -0.69
CA PHE A 3 10.15 -5.48 -1.57
C PHE A 3 9.86 -3.96 -1.62
N LEU A 4 9.99 -3.24 -0.50
CA LEU A 4 9.81 -1.78 -0.47
C LEU A 4 10.83 -1.02 -1.33
N ASP A 5 12.08 -1.50 -1.39
CA ASP A 5 13.14 -0.83 -2.14
C ASP A 5 12.87 -0.94 -3.64
N PHE A 6 12.47 -2.13 -4.10
CA PHE A 6 12.00 -2.35 -5.47
C PHE A 6 10.87 -1.39 -5.86
N LEU A 7 9.87 -1.21 -5.00
CA LEU A 7 8.74 -0.31 -5.29
C LEU A 7 9.17 1.16 -5.40
N LYS A 8 10.21 1.58 -4.66
CA LYS A 8 10.76 2.94 -4.76
C LYS A 8 11.56 3.11 -6.04
N GLU A 9 12.43 2.14 -6.35
CA GLU A 9 13.29 2.16 -7.54
C GLU A 9 12.49 2.17 -8.84
N THR A 10 11.38 1.42 -8.88
CA THR A 10 10.45 1.38 -10.03
C THR A 10 9.50 2.58 -10.11
N GLY A 11 9.51 3.47 -9.12
CA GLY A 11 8.62 4.63 -9.07
C GLY A 11 7.15 4.31 -8.78
N LEU A 12 6.83 3.07 -8.39
CA LEU A 12 5.47 2.66 -7.99
C LEU A 12 5.04 3.33 -6.68
N ILE A 13 6.00 3.66 -5.81
CA ILE A 13 5.79 4.52 -4.66
C ILE A 13 6.86 5.60 -4.60
N LYS A 14 6.54 6.74 -3.96
CA LYS A 14 7.54 7.79 -3.73
C LYS A 14 8.67 7.27 -2.84
N SER A 15 9.91 7.63 -3.19
CA SER A 15 11.11 7.33 -2.40
C SER A 15 11.09 8.01 -1.03
N GLU A 16 10.43 9.16 -0.95
CA GLU A 16 10.26 9.97 0.25
C GLU A 16 8.79 10.22 0.56
N CYS A 17 8.45 10.22 1.85
CA CYS A 17 7.16 10.67 2.33
C CYS A 17 7.34 12.03 3.01
N ILE A 18 6.56 13.02 2.60
CA ILE A 18 6.62 14.38 3.15
C ILE A 18 5.31 14.68 3.89
N PHE A 19 5.40 15.19 5.12
CA PHE A 19 4.22 15.65 5.84
C PHE A 19 3.79 17.04 5.36
N HIS A 20 2.64 17.13 4.70
CA HIS A 20 2.19 18.33 4.01
C HIS A 20 2.05 19.59 4.91
N LYS A 21 1.80 19.45 6.21
CA LYS A 21 1.64 20.62 7.10
C LYS A 21 2.95 21.20 7.62
N SER A 22 4.03 20.41 7.70
CA SER A 22 5.32 20.88 8.26
C SER A 22 6.50 20.67 7.33
N ASN A 23 6.23 20.30 6.07
CA ASN A 23 7.19 19.91 5.04
C ASN A 23 8.31 18.98 5.55
N SER A 24 8.01 18.19 6.59
CA SER A 24 9.02 17.42 7.29
C SER A 24 9.12 16.03 6.69
N PRO A 25 10.35 15.52 6.49
CA PRO A 25 10.55 14.17 5.97
C PRO A 25 10.00 13.15 6.98
N MET A 26 9.21 12.22 6.47
CA MET A 26 8.67 11.06 7.19
C MET A 26 9.47 9.83 6.82
N LYS A 27 9.58 8.88 7.74
CA LYS A 27 10.25 7.60 7.50
C LYS A 27 9.22 6.51 7.23
N PHE A 28 9.52 5.62 6.29
CA PHE A 28 8.77 4.38 6.12
C PHE A 28 9.03 3.47 7.32
N ALA A 29 7.97 2.85 7.82
CA ALA A 29 8.01 1.85 8.87
C ALA A 29 7.08 0.70 8.51
N ALA A 30 7.50 -0.53 8.80
CA ALA A 30 6.66 -1.71 8.68
C ALA A 30 5.47 -1.64 9.66
N LYS A 31 4.34 -2.20 9.27
CA LYS A 31 3.13 -2.29 10.08
C LYS A 31 2.78 -3.75 10.32
N ASN A 32 2.58 -4.13 11.56
CA ASN A 32 2.34 -5.54 11.93
C ASN A 32 0.99 -6.10 11.45
N SER A 33 0.06 -5.26 11.01
CA SER A 33 -1.28 -5.70 10.59
C SER A 33 -1.30 -6.43 9.24
N LEU A 34 -0.28 -6.22 8.41
CA LEU A 34 -0.09 -6.90 7.12
C LEU A 34 1.41 -7.13 6.93
N SER A 35 1.82 -8.32 6.52
CA SER A 35 3.24 -8.70 6.40
C SER A 35 4.06 -7.78 5.47
N ASP A 36 3.40 -7.11 4.52
CA ASP A 36 4.00 -6.12 3.61
C ASP A 36 3.36 -4.72 3.75
N GLY A 37 2.72 -4.46 4.88
CA GLY A 37 2.13 -3.17 5.19
C GLY A 37 3.21 -2.15 5.56
N TYR A 38 3.20 -1.00 4.89
CA TYR A 38 4.10 0.12 5.22
C TYR A 38 3.31 1.38 5.58
N SER A 39 3.84 2.14 6.53
CA SER A 39 3.32 3.44 6.93
C SER A 39 4.42 4.49 6.91
N CYS A 40 4.08 5.68 6.47
CA CYS A 40 4.89 6.87 6.62
C CYS A 40 4.61 7.48 7.99
N ILE A 41 5.66 7.57 8.82
CA ILE A 41 5.60 8.06 10.19
C ILE A 41 6.52 9.26 10.31
N CYS A 42 5.99 10.38 10.82
CA CYS A 42 6.82 11.50 11.23
C CYS A 42 7.26 11.25 12.68
N ARG A 43 8.58 11.23 12.91
CA ARG A 43 9.15 11.05 14.26
C ARG A 43 9.55 12.36 14.92
N LYS A 44 9.32 13.51 14.27
CA LYS A 44 9.55 14.82 14.88
C LYS A 44 8.51 15.04 15.98
N SER A 45 8.95 15.53 17.12
CA SER A 45 8.10 15.96 18.23
C SER A 45 8.35 17.45 18.47
N THR A 46 7.29 18.23 18.65
CA THR A 46 7.36 19.62 19.10
C THR A 46 6.42 19.75 20.28
N ASN A 47 6.91 20.21 21.44
CA ASN A 47 6.14 20.33 22.68
C ASN A 47 5.34 19.05 23.02
N ASN A 48 6.00 17.88 23.00
CA ASN A 48 5.41 16.55 23.25
C ASN A 48 4.28 16.13 22.29
N LYS A 49 4.06 16.83 21.18
CA LYS A 49 3.15 16.40 20.11
C LYS A 49 3.97 15.83 18.96
N VAL A 50 3.75 14.54 18.66
CA VAL A 50 4.27 13.91 17.45
C VAL A 50 3.67 14.62 16.23
N CYS A 51 4.52 14.99 15.29
CA CYS A 51 4.09 15.63 14.06
C CYS A 51 3.23 14.64 13.27
N GLY A 52 1.97 14.99 13.00
CA GLY A 52 1.12 14.26 12.07
C GLY A 52 0.69 12.85 12.47
N THR A 53 -0.41 12.40 11.86
CA THR A 53 -0.89 11.02 11.98
C THR A 53 -0.14 10.12 10.99
N PRO A 54 0.30 8.91 11.39
CA PRO A 54 0.84 7.92 10.45
C PRO A 54 -0.11 7.70 9.28
N LYS A 55 0.42 7.67 8.06
CA LYS A 55 -0.36 7.35 6.85
C LYS A 55 0.18 6.08 6.23
N THR A 56 -0.69 5.14 5.91
CA THR A 56 -0.28 3.96 5.14
C THR A 56 0.15 4.39 3.74
N ILE A 57 1.04 3.65 3.11
CA ILE A 57 1.39 3.92 1.69
C ILE A 57 0.22 3.72 0.74
N ARG A 58 -0.84 3.06 1.24
CA ARG A 58 -2.08 2.78 0.52
C ARG A 58 -3.08 3.92 0.65
N HIS A 59 -2.84 4.90 1.52
CA HIS A 59 -3.80 5.96 1.83
C HIS A 59 -4.18 6.77 0.57
N GLY A 60 -5.48 6.85 0.29
CA GLY A 60 -6.02 7.55 -0.86
C GLY A 60 -6.04 6.73 -2.15
N SER A 61 -5.62 5.46 -2.12
CA SER A 61 -5.80 4.53 -3.22
C SER A 61 -7.15 3.81 -3.15
N TRP A 62 -7.59 3.21 -4.25
CA TRP A 62 -8.79 2.37 -4.29
C TRP A 62 -8.70 1.13 -3.38
N PHE A 63 -7.49 0.71 -3.01
CA PHE A 63 -7.21 -0.42 -2.12
C PHE A 63 -6.81 0.00 -0.69
N THR A 64 -7.09 1.26 -0.29
CA THR A 64 -6.70 1.81 1.03
C THR A 64 -7.09 0.89 2.19
N CYS A 65 -8.30 0.31 2.13
CA CYS A 65 -8.88 -0.54 3.18
C CYS A 65 -8.71 -2.04 2.94
N SER A 66 -8.02 -2.43 1.86
CA SER A 66 -7.85 -3.83 1.51
C SER A 66 -6.94 -4.56 2.51
N LYS A 67 -7.33 -5.79 2.87
CA LYS A 67 -6.50 -6.72 3.66
C LYS A 67 -5.51 -7.51 2.80
N LEU A 68 -5.50 -7.29 1.49
CA LEU A 68 -4.56 -7.94 0.58
C LEU A 68 -3.14 -7.43 0.78
N ARG A 69 -2.17 -8.26 0.42
CA ARG A 69 -0.78 -7.87 0.24
C ARG A 69 -0.65 -6.93 -0.96
N LEU A 70 0.33 -6.04 -0.95
CA LEU A 70 0.66 -5.16 -2.08
C LEU A 70 0.99 -5.97 -3.33
N GLY A 71 1.71 -7.09 -3.19
CA GLY A 71 1.95 -8.00 -4.32
C GLY A 71 0.65 -8.51 -4.95
N GLU A 72 -0.32 -8.90 -4.12
CA GLU A 72 -1.64 -9.35 -4.55
C GLU A 72 -2.43 -8.21 -5.23
N ILE A 73 -2.34 -6.99 -4.70
CA ILE A 73 -2.93 -5.80 -5.31
C ILE A 73 -2.33 -5.52 -6.68
N PHE A 74 -1.02 -5.63 -6.85
CA PHE A 74 -0.38 -5.41 -8.15
C PHE A 74 -0.81 -6.46 -9.18
N MET A 75 -0.86 -7.75 -8.79
CA MET A 75 -1.37 -8.81 -9.65
C MET A 75 -2.82 -8.54 -10.08
N LEU A 76 -3.70 -8.22 -9.13
CA LEU A 76 -5.09 -7.88 -9.44
C LEU A 76 -5.22 -6.65 -10.34
N THR A 77 -4.41 -5.62 -10.10
CA THR A 77 -4.40 -4.40 -10.92
C THR A 77 -3.97 -4.73 -12.35
N PHE A 78 -2.92 -5.54 -12.52
CA PHE A 78 -2.40 -5.96 -13.82
C PHE A 78 -3.44 -6.76 -14.61
N GLU A 79 -4.03 -7.79 -14.00
CA GLU A 79 -5.05 -8.61 -14.65
C GLU A 79 -6.32 -7.82 -15.00
N THR A 80 -6.70 -6.86 -14.13
CA THR A 80 -7.82 -5.96 -14.40
C THR A 80 -7.55 -5.08 -15.63
N ILE A 81 -6.31 -4.58 -15.78
CA ILE A 81 -5.91 -3.79 -16.95
C ILE A 81 -5.91 -4.64 -18.23
N LEU A 82 -5.52 -5.91 -18.15
CA LEU A 82 -5.59 -6.84 -19.27
C LEU A 82 -7.02 -7.26 -19.63
N GLY A 83 -8.00 -7.01 -18.77
CA GLY A 83 -9.38 -7.42 -18.97
C GLY A 83 -9.63 -8.91 -18.73
N SER A 84 -8.76 -9.56 -17.97
CA SER A 84 -8.90 -10.98 -17.63
C SER A 84 -10.18 -11.24 -16.84
N ALA A 85 -10.82 -12.38 -17.10
CA ALA A 85 -12.05 -12.74 -16.38
C ALA A 85 -11.74 -13.02 -14.89
N THR A 86 -12.59 -12.56 -13.98
CA THR A 86 -12.40 -12.77 -12.53
C THR A 86 -12.29 -14.26 -12.16
N SER A 87 -13.00 -15.14 -12.86
CA SER A 87 -12.89 -16.59 -12.71
C SER A 87 -11.50 -17.12 -13.03
N GLU A 88 -10.87 -16.60 -14.08
CA GLU A 88 -9.53 -16.98 -14.51
C GLU A 88 -8.47 -16.49 -13.51
N ILE A 89 -8.59 -15.23 -13.08
CA ILE A 89 -7.75 -14.64 -12.03
C ILE A 89 -7.82 -15.48 -10.74
N GLY A 90 -9.03 -15.89 -10.33
CA GLY A 90 -9.24 -16.71 -9.15
C GLY A 90 -8.56 -18.07 -9.23
N GLN A 91 -8.61 -18.72 -10.40
CA GLN A 91 -7.94 -20.01 -10.62
C GLN A 91 -6.42 -19.85 -10.65
N THR A 92 -5.91 -18.88 -11.42
CA THR A 92 -4.47 -18.68 -11.63
C THR A 92 -3.74 -18.27 -10.35
N TYR A 93 -4.34 -17.35 -9.57
CA TYR A 93 -3.71 -16.79 -8.38
C TYR A 93 -4.28 -17.31 -7.06
N SER A 94 -5.21 -18.27 -7.12
CA SER A 94 -5.88 -18.85 -5.95
C SER A 94 -6.58 -17.83 -5.05
N PHE A 95 -7.09 -16.73 -5.64
CA PHE A 95 -7.87 -15.75 -4.89
C PHE A 95 -9.27 -16.30 -4.57
N SER A 96 -9.73 -16.02 -3.35
CA SER A 96 -11.08 -16.40 -2.94
C SER A 96 -12.14 -15.62 -3.70
N SER A 97 -13.32 -16.22 -3.88
CA SER A 97 -14.48 -15.56 -4.48
C SER A 97 -14.84 -14.26 -3.76
N ALA A 98 -14.66 -14.20 -2.43
CA ALA A 98 -14.90 -13.00 -1.62
C ALA A 98 -13.90 -11.86 -1.88
N THR A 99 -12.70 -12.20 -2.35
CA THR A 99 -11.68 -11.21 -2.77
C THR A 99 -12.02 -10.62 -4.14
N LEU A 100 -12.61 -11.43 -5.01
CA LEU A 100 -12.92 -11.09 -6.39
C LEU A 100 -14.34 -10.59 -6.60
N SER A 101 -15.22 -10.77 -5.60
CA SER A 101 -16.56 -10.24 -5.63
C SER A 101 -16.51 -8.72 -5.52
N ILE A 102 -16.78 -8.04 -6.62
CA ILE A 102 -17.05 -6.60 -6.62
C ILE A 102 -18.33 -6.42 -5.80
N HIS A 103 -18.25 -5.76 -4.64
CA HIS A 103 -19.44 -5.19 -4.02
C HIS A 103 -19.93 -4.09 -4.97
N GLN A 104 -20.89 -4.44 -5.81
CA GLN A 104 -21.73 -3.49 -6.52
C GLN A 104 -22.64 -2.78 -5.53
#